data_AF-X1C837-F1
#
_entry.id   AF-X1C837-F1
#
_cell.length_a   1.000
_cell.length_b   1.000
_cell.length_c   1.000
_cell.angle_alpha   90.00
_cell.angle_beta   90.00
_cell.angle_gamma   90.00
#
_symmetry.space_group_name_H-M   'P 1'
#
loop_
_entity.id
_entity.type
_entity.pdbx_description
1 polymer ?
#
loop_
_entity_poly.entity_id
_entity_poly.type
_entity_poly.pdbx_seq_one_letter_code
_entity_poly.pdbx_strand_id
1 'polypeptide(L)'
;MEDRFRFRAWYKPENTMHYKAEDTYDYMTGDPTIMNDNFGALLIDNDYIVMQCVGLKDNKNVLAYEGDILLSDSGNKYILIWYQPDASFMMIDYDSFVDGELDEPAYRYLEPDINGSYIIN
;
A
#
# COMPACT_ATOMS: atom_id res chain seq x y z
N MET A 1 -6.06 8.41 -18.31
CA MET A 1 -4.69 8.35 -17.74
C MET A 1 -4.66 9.05 -16.36
N GLU A 2 -5.79 9.11 -15.65
CA GLU A 2 -5.97 9.87 -14.40
C GLU A 2 -5.77 9.01 -13.14
N ASP A 3 -5.65 7.69 -13.27
CA ASP A 3 -5.66 6.76 -12.13
C ASP A 3 -4.26 6.53 -11.50
N ARG A 4 -3.17 7.11 -12.05
CA ARG A 4 -1.79 6.79 -11.66
C ARG A 4 -1.23 7.55 -10.45
N PHE A 5 -1.90 8.61 -10.02
CA PHE A 5 -1.53 9.41 -8.85
C PHE A 5 -2.65 9.37 -7.81
N ARG A 6 -3.06 8.15 -7.46
CA ARG A 6 -4.03 7.86 -6.41
C ARG A 6 -3.32 7.17 -5.26
N PHE A 7 -3.67 7.55 -4.04
CA PHE A 7 -3.11 6.97 -2.83
C PHE A 7 -4.24 6.46 -1.93
N ARG A 8 -3.92 5.44 -1.15
CA ARG A 8 -4.71 5.00 -0.01
C ARG A 8 -3.82 4.95 1.21
N ALA A 9 -4.40 5.12 2.38
CA ALA A 9 -3.67 5.06 3.63
C ALA A 9 -4.36 4.09 4.58
N TRP A 10 -3.58 3.17 5.14
CA TRP A 10 -4.03 2.34 6.24
C TRP A 10 -3.72 3.04 7.55
N TYR A 11 -4.73 3.31 8.36
CA TYR A 11 -4.59 3.91 9.67
C TYR A 11 -4.46 2.79 10.72
N LYS A 12 -3.27 2.66 11.30
CA LYS A 12 -2.90 1.56 12.20
C LYS A 12 -3.73 1.52 13.50
N PRO A 13 -4.03 2.64 14.18
CA PRO A 13 -4.80 2.64 15.43
C PRO A 13 -6.21 2.06 15.31
N GLU A 14 -6.91 2.33 14.20
CA GLU A 14 -8.31 1.88 14.01
C GLU A 14 -8.45 0.70 13.03
N ASN A 15 -7.35 0.28 12.40
CA ASN A 15 -7.34 -0.75 11.36
C ASN A 15 -8.30 -0.42 10.21
N THR A 16 -8.25 0.83 9.74
CA THR A 16 -9.14 1.35 8.70
C THR A 16 -8.36 1.74 7.45
N MET A 17 -8.93 1.42 6.28
CA MET A 17 -8.39 1.84 4.99
C MET A 17 -9.10 3.11 4.53
N HIS A 18 -8.33 4.16 4.28
CA HIS A 18 -8.79 5.44 3.76
C HIS A 18 -8.35 5.58 2.30
N TYR A 19 -9.30 5.83 1.40
CA TYR A 19 -9.03 6.03 -0.02
C TYR A 19 -8.94 7.51 -0.36
N LYS A 20 -8.23 7.84 -1.45
CA LYS A 20 -7.95 9.22 -1.86
C LYS A 20 -7.15 9.99 -0.80
N ALA A 21 -6.11 9.34 -0.28
CA ALA A 21 -5.27 9.92 0.75
C ALA A 21 -4.56 11.22 0.29
N GLU A 22 -4.42 11.42 -1.02
CA GLU A 22 -3.94 12.68 -1.60
C GLU A 22 -4.86 13.88 -1.29
N ASP A 23 -6.14 13.65 -0.98
CA ASP A 23 -7.16 14.67 -0.74
C ASP A 23 -7.24 15.08 0.75
N THR A 24 -6.21 14.78 1.56
CA THR A 24 -6.09 15.10 3.01
C THR A 24 -6.39 16.55 3.40
N TYR A 25 -6.32 17.50 2.45
CA TYR A 25 -6.65 18.91 2.67
C TYR A 25 -8.14 19.26 2.50
N ASP A 26 -8.95 18.35 1.93
CA ASP A 26 -10.33 18.64 1.52
C ASP A 26 -11.36 18.52 2.66
N TYR A 27 -10.90 18.80 3.90
CA TYR A 27 -11.73 18.95 5.09
C TYR A 27 -12.87 19.97 4.89
N MET A 28 -12.68 20.93 3.98
CA MET A 28 -13.64 22.01 3.68
C MET A 28 -14.67 21.64 2.60
N THR A 29 -14.60 20.47 1.95
CA THR A 29 -15.53 20.07 0.87
C THR A 29 -16.35 18.81 1.16
N GLY A 30 -16.14 18.14 2.29
CA GLY A 30 -17.17 17.28 2.88
C GLY A 30 -16.87 15.79 3.04
N ASP A 31 -15.60 15.36 3.05
CA ASP A 31 -15.25 13.99 3.47
C ASP A 31 -13.86 13.90 4.15
N PRO A 32 -13.75 14.22 5.45
CA PRO A 32 -12.47 14.23 6.14
C PRO A 32 -12.15 12.81 6.62
N THR A 33 -11.78 11.92 5.69
CA THR A 33 -11.42 10.55 6.11
C THR A 33 -10.05 10.49 6.78
N ILE A 34 -9.16 11.47 6.56
CA ILE A 34 -7.83 11.55 7.18
C ILE A 34 -7.61 12.96 7.73
N MET A 35 -7.38 13.08 9.03
CA MET A 35 -7.16 14.35 9.73
C MET A 35 -5.66 14.68 9.83
N ASN A 36 -5.03 15.03 8.71
CA ASN A 36 -3.62 15.44 8.67
C ASN A 36 -3.48 16.79 7.96
N ASP A 37 -2.46 17.59 8.32
CA ASP A 37 -2.31 18.98 7.88
C ASP A 37 -2.15 19.12 6.35
N ASN A 38 -1.57 18.11 5.70
CA ASN A 38 -1.43 17.99 4.25
C ASN A 38 -0.91 16.58 3.89
N PHE A 39 -0.91 16.24 2.61
CA PHE A 39 -0.43 14.95 2.14
C PHE A 39 1.05 14.68 2.49
N GLY A 40 1.90 15.72 2.48
CA GLY A 40 3.30 15.57 2.88
C GLY A 40 3.48 15.20 4.36
N ALA A 41 2.60 15.72 5.23
CA ALA A 41 2.58 15.37 6.64
C ALA A 41 2.01 13.96 6.87
N LEU A 42 1.07 13.50 6.04
CA LEU A 42 0.63 12.10 6.03
C LEU A 42 1.76 11.12 5.68
N LEU A 43 2.62 11.47 4.71
CA LEU A 43 3.72 10.61 4.25
C LEU A 43 4.81 10.34 5.31
N ILE A 44 4.86 11.14 6.37
CA ILE A 44 5.81 11.00 7.48
C ILE A 44 5.14 10.63 8.80
N ASP A 45 3.82 10.44 8.78
CA ASP A 45 3.04 10.07 9.96
C ASP A 45 3.13 8.57 10.19
N ASN A 46 3.78 8.19 11.29
CA ASN A 46 4.00 6.79 11.63
C ASN A 46 2.71 6.04 11.99
N ASP A 47 1.57 6.69 12.17
CA ASP A 47 0.29 5.99 12.37
C ASP A 47 -0.34 5.51 11.05
N TYR A 48 0.19 5.96 9.91
CA TYR A 48 -0.33 5.64 8.59
C TYR A 48 0.68 4.88 7.73
N ILE A 49 0.16 3.92 6.97
CA ILE A 49 0.88 3.27 5.87
C ILE A 49 0.30 3.82 4.57
N VAL A 50 1.08 4.56 3.80
CA VAL A 50 0.62 5.13 2.53
C VAL A 50 1.02 4.19 1.39
N MET A 51 0.03 3.78 0.59
CA MET A 51 0.20 2.88 -0.55
C MET A 51 -0.17 3.60 -1.85
N GLN A 52 0.70 3.52 -2.86
CA GLN A 52 0.47 4.12 -4.16
C GLN A 52 -0.33 3.19 -5.08
N CYS A 53 -1.23 3.74 -5.89
CA CYS A 53 -1.89 3.01 -6.97
C CYS A 53 -0.90 2.67 -8.09
N VAL A 54 -0.93 1.42 -8.56
CA VAL A 54 -0.07 0.96 -9.66
C VAL A 54 -0.57 1.42 -11.04
N GLY A 55 -1.76 2.03 -11.10
CA GLY A 55 -2.38 2.50 -12.33
C GLY A 55 -3.01 1.44 -13.21
N LEU A 56 -3.11 0.21 -12.71
CA LEU A 56 -3.74 -0.93 -13.37
C LEU A 56 -5.00 -1.35 -12.60
N LYS A 57 -5.90 -2.05 -13.29
CA LYS A 57 -7.11 -2.62 -12.72
C LYS A 57 -7.12 -4.12 -12.86
N ASP A 58 -7.72 -4.80 -11.89
CA ASP A 58 -7.96 -6.23 -11.95
C ASP A 58 -9.06 -6.59 -12.97
N ASN A 59 -9.39 -7.89 -13.07
CA ASN A 59 -10.44 -8.39 -13.96
C ASN A 59 -11.87 -7.96 -13.55
N LYS A 60 -12.04 -7.33 -12.38
CA LYS A 60 -13.28 -6.73 -11.88
C LYS A 60 -13.27 -5.20 -11.99
N ASN A 61 -12.29 -4.63 -12.69
CA ASN A 61 -12.13 -3.18 -12.89
C ASN A 61 -11.89 -2.40 -11.58
N VAL A 62 -11.31 -3.06 -10.58
CA VAL A 62 -10.86 -2.46 -9.30
C VAL A 62 -9.41 -2.02 -9.45
N LEU A 63 -9.08 -0.81 -9.02
CA LEU A 63 -7.70 -0.31 -9.03
C LEU A 63 -6.83 -1.14 -8.08
N ALA A 64 -5.65 -1.53 -8.56
CA ALA A 64 -4.64 -2.18 -7.75
C ALA A 64 -3.68 -1.14 -7.12
N TYR A 65 -3.26 -1.41 -5.89
CA TYR A 65 -2.38 -0.58 -5.10
C TYR A 65 -1.23 -1.42 -4.55
N GLU A 66 -0.15 -0.75 -4.16
CA GLU A 66 0.86 -1.34 -3.30
C GLU A 66 0.23 -2.00 -2.06
N GLY A 67 0.76 -3.16 -1.67
CA GLY A 67 0.25 -4.01 -0.60
C GLY A 67 -0.95 -4.89 -0.98
N ASP A 68 -1.54 -4.76 -2.18
CA ASP A 68 -2.63 -5.66 -2.58
C ASP A 68 -2.13 -7.09 -2.81
N ILE A 69 -2.96 -8.05 -2.38
CA ILE A 69 -2.80 -9.46 -2.69
C ILE A 69 -3.65 -9.80 -3.92
N LEU A 70 -2.99 -10.22 -4.99
CA LEU A 70 -3.60 -10.64 -6.24
C LEU A 70 -3.65 -12.16 -6.33
N LEU A 71 -4.74 -12.68 -6.89
CA LEU A 71 -4.91 -14.11 -7.17
C LEU A 71 -4.84 -14.33 -8.68
N SER A 72 -3.95 -15.20 -9.14
CA SER A 72 -3.93 -15.63 -10.53
C SER A 72 -5.08 -16.61 -10.84
N ASP A 73 -5.36 -16.82 -12.12
CA ASP A 73 -6.33 -17.83 -12.57
C ASP A 73 -5.97 -19.26 -12.15
N SER A 74 -4.68 -19.52 -11.88
CA SER A 74 -4.17 -20.80 -11.37
C SER A 74 -4.25 -20.94 -9.84
N GLY A 75 -4.68 -19.89 -9.13
CA GLY A 75 -4.80 -19.88 -7.67
C GLY A 75 -3.54 -19.46 -6.91
N ASN A 76 -2.50 -18.97 -7.60
CA ASN A 76 -1.29 -18.46 -6.96
C ASN A 76 -1.55 -17.06 -6.40
N LYS A 77 -0.97 -16.76 -5.24
CA LYS A 77 -1.09 -15.45 -4.58
C LYS A 77 0.17 -14.63 -4.79
N TYR A 78 -0.02 -13.36 -5.08
CA TYR A 78 1.08 -12.42 -5.23
C TYR A 78 0.80 -11.15 -4.43
N ILE A 79 1.82 -10.55 -3.84
CA ILE A 79 1.75 -9.21 -3.24
C ILE A 79 2.35 -8.18 -4.20
N LEU A 80 1.70 -7.03 -4.34
CA LEU A 80 2.22 -5.88 -5.06
C LEU A 80 3.13 -5.05 -4.16
N ILE A 81 4.36 -4.79 -4.59
CA ILE A 81 5.31 -3.94 -3.87
C ILE A 81 5.93 -2.88 -4.78
N TRP A 82 6.40 -1.77 -4.21
CA TRP A 82 7.35 -0.89 -4.89
C TRP A 82 8.78 -1.41 -4.74
N TYR A 83 9.44 -1.71 -5.86
CA TYR A 83 10.84 -2.14 -5.87
C TYR A 83 11.77 -1.00 -6.26
N GLN A 84 12.45 -0.45 -5.25
CA GLN A 84 13.31 0.72 -5.38
C GLN A 84 14.45 0.57 -6.41
N PRO A 85 15.18 -0.57 -6.52
CA PRO A 85 16.30 -0.67 -7.46
C PRO A 85 15.91 -0.49 -8.93
N ASP A 86 14.70 -0.92 -9.32
CA ASP A 86 14.20 -0.78 -10.70
C ASP A 86 13.16 0.33 -10.85
N ALA A 87 12.86 1.07 -9.78
CA ALA A 87 11.83 2.10 -9.73
C ALA A 87 10.49 1.64 -10.36
N SER A 88 10.03 0.45 -9.98
CA SER A 88 8.85 -0.18 -10.57
C SER A 88 8.01 -0.93 -9.54
N PHE A 89 6.74 -1.16 -9.87
CA PHE A 89 5.90 -2.07 -9.10
C PHE A 89 6.15 -3.51 -9.55
N MET A 90 6.27 -4.41 -8.58
CA MET A 90 6.47 -5.84 -8.82
C MET A 90 5.43 -6.69 -8.11
N MET A 91 5.15 -7.85 -8.70
CA MET A 91 4.40 -8.92 -8.07
C MET A 91 5.40 -9.93 -7.51
N ILE A 92 5.33 -10.18 -6.21
CA ILE A 92 6.15 -11.17 -5.52
C ILE A 92 5.24 -12.32 -5.06
N ASP A 93 5.72 -13.56 -5.15
CA ASP A 93 5.01 -14.71 -4.60
C ASP A 93 4.72 -14.50 -3.10
N TYR A 94 3.44 -14.58 -2.72
CA TYR A 94 3.01 -14.22 -1.37
C TYR A 94 3.59 -15.16 -0.31
N ASP A 95 3.72 -16.45 -0.62
CA ASP A 95 4.20 -17.42 0.36
C ASP A 95 5.70 -17.20 0.62
N SER A 96 6.50 -16.96 -0.43
CA SER A 96 7.91 -16.54 -0.28
C SER A 96 8.08 -15.23 0.49
N PHE A 97 7.14 -14.29 0.36
CA PHE A 97 7.15 -13.04 1.11
C PHE A 97 6.88 -13.27 2.60
N VAL A 98 5.87 -14.06 2.95
CA VAL A 98 5.51 -14.36 4.35
C VAL A 98 6.59 -15.18 5.05
N ASP A 99 7.18 -16.14 4.34
CA ASP A 99 8.22 -17.01 4.90
C ASP A 99 9.58 -16.30 5.04
N GLY A 100 9.69 -15.04 4.62
CA GLY A 100 10.89 -14.22 4.77
C GLY A 100 12.06 -14.72 3.91
N GLU A 101 11.79 -15.45 2.83
CA GLU A 101 12.81 -16.04 1.95
C GLU A 101 13.46 -15.03 0.98
N LEU A 102 13.11 -13.75 1.09
CA LEU A 102 13.53 -12.70 0.17
C LEU A 102 14.47 -11.72 0.87
N ASP A 103 15.68 -11.56 0.30
CA ASP A 103 16.73 -10.69 0.84
C ASP A 103 16.25 -9.22 0.98
N GLU A 104 16.79 -8.53 1.99
CA GLU A 104 16.34 -7.22 2.48
C GLU A 104 16.24 -6.02 1.51
N PRO A 105 16.86 -5.92 0.30
CA PRO A 105 16.66 -4.72 -0.51
C PRO A 105 15.23 -4.50 -1.04
N ALA A 106 14.33 -5.47 -0.91
CA ALA A 106 12.95 -5.36 -1.40
C ALA A 106 11.96 -4.72 -0.40
N TYR A 107 12.30 -4.54 0.89
CA TYR A 107 11.31 -4.30 1.95
C TYR A 107 11.62 -3.13 2.89
N ARG A 108 12.17 -2.03 2.38
CA ARG A 108 12.56 -0.88 3.22
C ARG A 108 11.42 -0.17 4.01
N TYR A 109 10.23 -0.76 4.08
CA TYR A 109 9.07 -0.29 4.82
C TYR A 109 8.42 -1.36 5.71
N LEU A 110 9.08 -2.49 6.02
CA LEU A 110 8.50 -3.54 6.87
C LEU A 110 9.41 -3.79 8.07
N GLU A 111 9.07 -3.23 9.23
CA GLU A 111 9.67 -3.73 10.47
C GLU A 111 8.91 -5.00 10.88
N PRO A 112 9.59 -6.11 11.19
CA PRO A 112 8.92 -7.30 11.68
C PRO A 112 8.24 -6.98 13.02
N ASP A 113 6.99 -7.40 13.18
CA ASP A 113 6.40 -7.41 14.52
C ASP A 113 7.11 -8.45 15.41
N ILE A 114 6.88 -8.36 16.72
CA ILE A 114 7.46 -9.27 17.73
C ILE A 114 7.12 -10.76 17.54
N ASN A 115 6.26 -11.10 16.57
CA ASN A 115 5.84 -12.47 16.24
C ASN A 115 6.32 -12.92 14.85
N GLY A 116 7.12 -12.12 14.13
CA GLY A 116 7.61 -12.46 12.79
C GLY A 116 6.55 -12.30 11.69
N SER A 117 5.46 -11.57 11.95
CA SER A 117 4.49 -11.18 10.94
C SER A 117 4.85 -9.79 10.39
N TYR A 118 5.01 -9.69 9.07
CA TYR A 118 5.22 -8.41 8.41
C TYR A 118 3.89 -7.68 8.31
N ILE A 119 3.70 -6.68 9.18
CA ILE A 119 2.65 -5.70 9.00
C ILE A 119 3.23 -4.67 8.03
N ILE A 120 2.48 -4.37 6.96
CA ILE A 120 2.77 -3.23 6.08
C ILE A 120 2.96 -2.01 7.02
N ASN A 121 4.00 -1.20 6.90
CA ASN A 121 4.34 -0.19 7.92
C ASN A 121 4.28 1.25 7.39
#